data_AF-A0A7C4I0D9-F1
#
_entry.id   AF-A0A7C4I0D9-F1
#
_cell.length_a   1.000
_cell.length_b   1.000
_cell.length_c   1.000
_cell.angle_alpha   90.00
_cell.angle_beta   90.00
_cell.angle_gamma   90.00
#
_symmetry.space_group_name_H-M   'P 1'
#
loop_
_entity.id
_entity.type
_entity.pdbx_description
1 polymer ?
#
loop_
_entity_poly.entity_id
_entity_poly.type
_entity_poly.pdbx_seq_one_letter_code
_entity_poly.pdbx_strand_id
1 'polypeptide(L)'
;MASLIEKLRIELSEINEKILNHPSLKELSREVLEKFIYNQLYIIPHDLRSLSIMLSRCRDKLELDFFKILVNGDYNAYNEILKLAEELNISFDYSKLNPKAISYTHFLSWLALNGTPGDSAVALVVNIPVW
;
A
#
# COMPACT_ATOMS: atom_id res chain seq x y z
N MET A 1 16.10 24.40 -2.96
CA MET A 1 14.87 24.48 -2.14
C MET A 1 14.23 23.10 -2.20
N ALA A 2 14.05 22.42 -1.06
CA ALA A 2 13.59 21.03 -1.05
C ALA A 2 12.15 20.92 -1.58
N SER A 3 11.87 19.87 -2.35
CA SER A 3 10.53 19.58 -2.86
C SER A 3 9.55 19.27 -1.72
N LEU A 4 8.23 19.38 -1.97
CA LEU A 4 7.22 19.03 -0.95
C LEU A 4 7.41 17.59 -0.44
N ILE A 5 7.69 16.65 -1.33
CA ILE A 5 7.92 15.24 -1.00
C ILE A 5 9.17 15.08 -0.11
N GLU A 6 10.24 15.81 -0.39
CA GLU A 6 11.46 15.77 0.43
C GLU A 6 11.19 16.28 1.85
N LYS A 7 10.43 17.36 1.99
CA LYS A 7 10.05 17.89 3.31
C LYS A 7 9.24 16.88 4.11
N LEU A 8 8.21 16.28 3.49
CA LEU A 8 7.40 15.25 4.14
C LEU A 8 8.22 14.01 4.52
N ARG A 9 9.18 13.60 3.69
CA ARG A 9 10.08 12.48 4.00
C ARG A 9 11.01 12.78 5.17
N ILE A 10 11.47 14.03 5.32
CA ILE A 10 12.24 14.46 6.49
C ILE A 10 11.37 14.39 7.75
N GLU A 11 10.13 14.89 7.68
CA GLU A 11 9.19 14.82 8.80
C GLU A 11 8.87 13.37 9.22
N LEU A 12 8.86 12.44 8.26
CA LEU A 12 8.62 11.02 8.50
C LEU A 12 9.90 10.21 8.79
N SER A 13 11.07 10.83 8.86
CA SER A 13 12.34 10.11 9.01
C SER A 13 12.38 9.21 10.25
N GLU A 14 11.92 9.72 11.40
CA GLU A 14 11.90 8.93 12.64
C GLU A 14 10.99 7.70 12.56
N ILE A 15 9.83 7.82 11.91
CA ILE A 15 8.93 6.68 11.75
C ILE A 15 9.49 5.70 10.71
N ASN A 16 10.13 6.21 9.67
CA ASN A 16 10.74 5.38 8.65
C ASN A 16 11.88 4.53 9.22
N GLU A 17 12.74 5.12 10.05
CA GLU A 17 13.79 4.40 10.76
C GLU A 17 13.23 3.32 11.68
N LYS A 18 12.13 3.58 12.37
CA LYS A 18 11.45 2.58 13.22
C LYS A 18 10.91 1.41 12.41
N ILE A 19 10.33 1.67 11.23
CA ILE A 19 9.83 0.62 10.32
C ILE A 19 11.00 -0.24 9.83
N LEU A 20 12.04 0.38 9.28
CA LEU A 20 13.19 -0.32 8.69
C LEU A 20 13.98 -1.14 9.72
N ASN A 21 13.98 -0.72 10.99
CA ASN A 21 14.66 -1.44 12.07
C ASN A 21 13.75 -2.38 12.87
N HIS A 22 12.48 -2.55 12.45
CA HIS A 22 11.54 -3.35 13.21
C HIS A 22 12.01 -4.82 13.29
N PRO A 23 11.96 -5.48 14.48
CA PRO A 23 12.49 -6.83 14.65
C PRO A 23 11.91 -7.87 13.67
N SER A 24 10.65 -7.71 13.26
CA SER A 24 10.00 -8.61 12.30
C SER A 24 10.63 -8.62 10.91
N LEU A 25 11.44 -7.61 10.56
CA LEU A 25 12.18 -7.57 9.29
C LEU A 25 13.56 -8.26 9.40
N LYS A 26 14.07 -8.43 10.63
CA LYS A 26 15.36 -9.09 10.90
C LYS A 26 15.20 -10.60 11.05
N GLU A 27 14.08 -11.03 11.63
CA GLU A 27 13.76 -12.44 11.85
C GLU A 27 12.41 -12.78 11.24
N LEU A 28 12.44 -13.29 10.01
CA LEU A 28 11.24 -13.73 9.29
C LEU A 28 10.78 -15.10 9.81
N SER A 29 9.94 -15.09 10.83
CA SER A 29 9.27 -16.29 11.32
C SER A 29 8.02 -16.62 10.48
N ARG A 30 7.56 -17.88 10.53
CA ARG A 30 6.31 -18.28 9.87
C ARG A 30 5.11 -17.46 10.34
N GLU A 31 5.05 -17.15 11.63
CA GLU A 31 3.97 -16.34 12.21
C GLU A 31 3.96 -14.91 11.64
N VAL A 32 5.14 -14.30 11.47
CA VAL A 32 5.27 -12.97 10.86
C VAL A 32 4.80 -13.02 9.41
N LEU A 33 5.19 -14.05 8.66
CA LEU A 33 4.80 -14.22 7.27
C LEU A 33 3.30 -14.44 7.11
N GLU A 34 2.69 -15.28 7.95
CA GLU A 34 1.24 -15.49 7.98
C GLU A 34 0.49 -14.18 8.25
N LYS A 35 0.90 -13.42 9.28
CA LYS A 35 0.31 -12.11 9.59
C LYS A 35 0.43 -11.15 8.41
N PHE A 36 1.58 -11.12 7.74
CA PHE A 36 1.77 -10.32 6.54
C PHE A 36 0.76 -10.73 5.46
N ILE A 37 0.66 -12.02 5.13
CA ILE A 37 -0.22 -12.53 4.08
C ILE A 37 -1.69 -12.25 4.38
N TYR A 38 -2.18 -12.52 5.60
CA TYR A 38 -3.57 -12.22 5.96
C TYR A 38 -3.92 -10.75 5.72
N ASN A 39 -3.04 -9.83 6.14
CA ASN A 39 -3.27 -8.41 5.91
C ASN A 39 -3.17 -8.03 4.42
N GLN A 40 -2.21 -8.57 3.67
CA GLN A 40 -2.03 -8.26 2.25
C GLN A 40 -3.15 -8.81 1.36
N LEU A 41 -3.73 -9.97 1.71
CA LEU A 41 -4.93 -10.51 1.05
C LEU A 41 -6.14 -9.57 1.18
N TYR A 42 -6.15 -8.69 2.19
CA TYR A 42 -7.14 -7.61 2.31
C TYR A 42 -6.67 -6.31 1.65
N ILE A 43 -5.44 -5.88 1.91
CA ILE A 43 -4.92 -4.58 1.46
C ILE A 43 -4.87 -4.50 -0.06
N ILE A 44 -4.16 -5.40 -0.71
CA ILE A 44 -3.85 -5.31 -2.14
C ILE A 44 -5.11 -5.22 -3.01
N PRO A 45 -6.13 -6.10 -2.90
CA PRO A 45 -7.32 -5.96 -3.74
C PRO A 45 -8.17 -4.72 -3.42
N HIS A 46 -8.08 -4.15 -2.21
CA HIS A 46 -8.76 -2.90 -1.86
C HIS A 46 -8.00 -1.67 -2.38
N ASP A 47 -6.68 -1.68 -2.31
CA ASP A 47 -5.82 -0.64 -2.85
C ASP A 47 -5.91 -0.61 -4.38
N LEU A 48 -5.90 -1.77 -5.05
CA LEU A 48 -6.13 -1.90 -6.49
C LEU A 48 -7.44 -1.21 -6.94
N ARG A 49 -8.53 -1.38 -6.19
CA ARG A 49 -9.81 -0.71 -6.49
C ARG A 49 -9.71 0.80 -6.29
N SER A 50 -9.07 1.23 -5.20
CA SER A 50 -8.86 2.65 -4.89
C SER A 50 -8.01 3.34 -5.96
N LEU A 51 -6.90 2.71 -6.36
CA LEU A 51 -6.03 3.19 -7.45
C LEU A 51 -6.77 3.22 -8.79
N SER A 52 -7.64 2.26 -9.06
CA SER A 52 -8.46 2.26 -10.29
C SER A 52 -9.45 3.43 -10.32
N ILE A 53 -10.04 3.78 -9.17
CA ILE A 53 -10.87 4.99 -9.04
C ILE A 53 -10.02 6.24 -9.27
N MET A 54 -8.83 6.33 -8.66
CA MET A 54 -7.91 7.46 -8.85
C MET A 54 -7.52 7.61 -10.33
N LEU A 55 -7.18 6.51 -11.01
CA LEU A 55 -6.86 6.48 -12.44
C LEU A 55 -8.01 7.04 -13.29
N SER A 56 -9.26 6.69 -12.97
CA SER A 56 -10.44 7.17 -13.70
C SER A 56 -10.66 8.69 -13.59
N ARG A 57 -10.01 9.35 -12.62
CA ARG A 57 -10.17 10.78 -12.30
C ARG A 57 -8.98 11.63 -12.77
N CYS A 58 -8.01 11.02 -13.45
CA CYS A 58 -6.89 11.73 -14.04
C CYS A 58 -7.35 12.74 -15.10
N ARG A 59 -6.70 13.91 -15.13
CA ARG A 59 -7.07 15.05 -15.98
C ARG A 59 -6.19 15.17 -17.21
N ASP A 60 -4.98 14.67 -17.13
CA ASP A 60 -3.98 14.73 -18.20
C ASP A 60 -3.24 13.41 -18.34
N LYS A 61 -2.40 13.34 -19.39
CA LYS A 61 -1.62 12.15 -19.71
C LYS A 61 -0.60 11.80 -18.63
N LEU A 62 -0.01 12.80 -17.95
CA LEU A 62 1.00 12.55 -16.93
C LEU A 62 0.39 11.85 -15.71
N GLU A 63 -0.75 12.36 -15.23
CA GLU A 63 -1.52 11.72 -14.17
C GLU A 63 -1.95 10.30 -14.58
N LEU A 64 -2.48 10.15 -15.81
CA LEU A 64 -2.93 8.86 -16.32
C LEU A 64 -1.79 7.83 -16.33
N ASP A 65 -0.64 8.18 -16.89
CA ASP A 65 0.52 7.28 -16.97
C ASP A 65 1.01 6.91 -15.57
N PHE A 66 1.06 7.88 -14.64
CA PHE A 66 1.47 7.65 -13.25
C PHE A 66 0.55 6.65 -12.55
N PHE A 67 -0.78 6.90 -12.52
CA PHE A 67 -1.70 5.99 -11.84
C PHE A 67 -1.82 4.64 -12.56
N LYS A 68 -1.61 4.59 -13.88
CA LYS A 68 -1.64 3.31 -14.62
C LYS A 68 -0.48 2.41 -14.21
N ILE A 69 0.70 2.96 -13.94
CA ILE A 69 1.84 2.22 -13.38
C ILE A 69 1.44 1.59 -12.05
N LEU A 70 0.81 2.37 -11.16
CA LEU A 70 0.41 1.90 -9.83
C LEU A 70 -0.66 0.80 -9.89
N VAL A 71 -1.71 0.98 -10.71
CA VAL A 71 -2.76 -0.03 -10.91
C VAL A 71 -2.16 -1.34 -11.44
N ASN A 72 -1.24 -1.28 -12.39
CA ASN A 72 -0.58 -2.47 -12.91
C ASN A 72 0.31 -3.13 -11.85
N GLY A 73 1.00 -2.34 -11.03
CA GLY A 73 1.80 -2.81 -9.89
C GLY A 73 0.96 -3.61 -8.91
N ASP A 74 -0.15 -3.05 -8.44
CA ASP A 74 -1.05 -3.71 -7.49
C ASP A 74 -1.73 -4.95 -8.08
N TYR A 75 -2.08 -4.91 -9.37
CA TYR A 75 -2.63 -6.10 -10.04
C TYR A 75 -1.60 -7.24 -10.06
N ASN A 76 -0.33 -6.94 -10.34
CA ASN A 76 0.74 -7.93 -10.30
C ASN A 76 0.97 -8.43 -8.86
N ALA A 77 1.04 -7.52 -7.89
CA ALA A 77 1.19 -7.86 -6.48
C ALA A 77 0.04 -8.75 -5.98
N TYR A 78 -1.19 -8.54 -6.47
CA TYR A 78 -2.34 -9.37 -6.13
C TYR A 78 -2.15 -10.82 -6.60
N ASN A 79 -1.65 -11.02 -7.82
CA ASN A 79 -1.36 -12.35 -8.32
C ASN A 79 -0.24 -13.03 -7.52
N GLU A 80 0.80 -12.29 -7.14
CA GLU A 80 1.91 -12.85 -6.35
C GLU A 80 1.50 -13.19 -4.91
N ILE A 81 0.67 -12.37 -4.25
CA ILE A 81 0.21 -12.69 -2.90
C ILE A 81 -0.72 -13.91 -2.89
N LEU A 82 -1.52 -14.12 -3.94
CA LEU A 82 -2.36 -15.30 -4.08
C LEU A 82 -1.52 -16.58 -4.22
N LYS A 83 -0.46 -16.55 -5.04
CA LYS A 83 0.49 -17.68 -5.16
C LYS A 83 1.15 -17.98 -3.83
N LEU A 84 1.65 -16.96 -3.13
CA LEU A 84 2.29 -17.14 -1.84
C LEU A 84 1.33 -17.69 -0.78
N ALA A 85 0.08 -17.22 -0.78
CA ALA A 85 -0.96 -17.75 0.12
C ALA A 85 -1.26 -19.22 -0.18
N GLU A 86 -1.36 -19.60 -1.45
CA GLU A 86 -1.55 -20.99 -1.89
C GLU A 86 -0.39 -21.89 -1.44
N GLU A 87 0.86 -21.49 -1.69
CA GLU A 87 2.06 -22.25 -1.29
C GLU A 87 2.10 -22.52 0.22
N LEU A 88 1.59 -21.60 1.03
CA LEU A 88 1.59 -21.69 2.48
C LEU A 88 0.31 -22.29 3.07
N ASN A 89 -0.64 -22.69 2.21
CA ASN A 89 -1.97 -23.18 2.56
C ASN A 89 -2.76 -22.20 3.43
N ILE A 90 -2.65 -20.91 3.13
CA ILE A 90 -3.36 -19.83 3.80
C ILE A 90 -4.57 -19.44 2.97
N SER A 91 -5.75 -19.51 3.59
CA SER A 91 -6.98 -18.94 3.04
C SER A 91 -7.34 -17.68 3.80
N PHE A 92 -8.05 -16.76 3.16
CA PHE A 92 -8.42 -15.50 3.77
C PHE A 92 -9.36 -15.70 4.97
N ASP A 93 -9.05 -15.03 6.09
CA ASP A 93 -9.81 -15.09 7.34
C ASP A 93 -9.89 -13.70 7.98
N TYR A 94 -11.09 -13.15 8.06
CA TYR A 94 -11.36 -11.84 8.69
C TYR A 94 -10.91 -11.78 10.16
N SER A 95 -10.94 -12.90 10.89
CA SER A 95 -10.56 -12.95 12.31
C SER A 95 -9.06 -12.73 12.53
N LYS A 96 -8.24 -12.89 11.48
CA LYS A 96 -6.78 -12.72 11.49
C LYS A 96 -6.33 -11.32 11.10
N LEU A 97 -7.24 -10.47 10.63
CA LEU A 97 -6.89 -9.14 10.16
C LEU A 97 -6.53 -8.20 11.31
N ASN A 98 -5.50 -7.39 11.06
CA ASN A 98 -5.22 -6.26 11.92
C ASN A 98 -6.22 -5.14 11.60
N PRO A 99 -6.97 -4.60 12.58
CA PRO A 99 -7.86 -3.47 12.35
C PRO A 99 -7.17 -2.26 11.70
N LYS A 100 -5.87 -2.07 11.93
CA LYS A 100 -5.09 -1.00 11.28
C LYS A 100 -4.95 -1.20 9.77
N ALA A 101 -4.86 -2.43 9.28
CA ALA A 101 -4.87 -2.71 7.84
C ALA A 101 -6.21 -2.29 7.21
N ILE A 102 -7.31 -2.58 7.90
CA ILE A 102 -8.65 -2.16 7.47
C ILE A 102 -8.75 -0.63 7.46
N SER A 103 -8.38 0.04 8.56
CA SER A 103 -8.41 1.50 8.63
C SER A 103 -7.58 2.17 7.54
N TYR A 104 -6.40 1.62 7.22
CA TYR A 104 -5.55 2.11 6.14
C TYR A 104 -6.23 2.02 4.77
N THR A 105 -6.78 0.86 4.40
CA THR A 105 -7.47 0.69 3.10
C THR A 105 -8.71 1.58 2.99
N HIS A 106 -9.42 1.81 4.11
CA HIS A 106 -10.57 2.72 4.15
C HIS A 106 -10.15 4.18 3.99
N PHE A 107 -9.02 4.58 4.59
CA PHE A 107 -8.43 5.89 4.33
C PHE A 107 -8.08 6.07 2.85
N LEU A 108 -7.46 5.08 2.21
CA LEU A 108 -7.11 5.16 0.80
C LEU A 108 -8.36 5.17 -0.10
N SER A 109 -9.38 4.38 0.23
CA SER A 109 -10.67 4.39 -0.46
C SER A 109 -11.36 5.75 -0.34
N TRP A 110 -11.36 6.34 0.86
CA TRP A 110 -11.89 7.68 1.07
C TRP A 110 -11.11 8.72 0.26
N LEU A 111 -9.77 8.63 0.24
CA LEU A 111 -8.91 9.52 -0.53
C LEU A 111 -9.18 9.40 -2.04
N ALA A 112 -9.38 8.19 -2.56
CA ALA A 112 -9.72 7.96 -3.96
C ALA A 112 -11.04 8.65 -4.37
N LEU A 113 -12.02 8.67 -3.48
CA LEU A 113 -13.34 9.25 -3.72
C LEU A 113 -13.39 10.76 -3.50
N ASN A 114 -12.67 11.26 -2.50
CA ASN A 114 -12.82 12.63 -2.01
C ASN A 114 -11.61 13.53 -2.29
N GLY A 115 -10.44 12.95 -2.54
CA GLY A 115 -9.21 13.66 -2.83
C GLY A 115 -9.04 14.02 -4.31
N THR A 116 -7.97 14.77 -4.58
CA THR A 116 -7.47 15.04 -5.92
C THR A 116 -6.42 13.99 -6.33
N PRO A 117 -6.11 13.88 -7.64
CA PRO A 117 -4.97 13.07 -8.09
C PRO A 117 -3.65 13.49 -7.42
N GLY A 118 -3.47 14.78 -7.11
CA GLY A 118 -2.29 15.28 -6.39
C GLY A 118 -2.21 14.79 -4.95
N ASP A 119 -3.31 14.87 -4.19
CA ASP A 119 -3.37 14.36 -2.81
C ASP A 119 -3.05 12.87 -2.76
N SER A 120 -3.62 12.13 -3.71
CA SER A 120 -3.40 10.69 -3.87
C SER A 120 -1.94 10.37 -4.21
N ALA A 121 -1.33 11.10 -5.14
CA ALA A 121 0.07 10.91 -5.50
C ALA A 121 1.01 11.17 -4.32
N VAL A 122 0.75 12.21 -3.51
CA VAL A 122 1.53 12.48 -2.29
C VAL A 122 1.41 11.32 -1.30
N ALA A 123 0.18 10.85 -1.01
CA ALA A 123 -0.05 9.76 -0.06
C ALA A 123 0.64 8.44 -0.47
N LEU A 124 0.72 8.17 -1.77
CA LEU A 124 1.34 6.96 -2.32
C LEU A 124 2.86 7.05 -2.37
N VAL A 125 3.43 8.22 -2.71
CA VAL A 125 4.88 8.37 -2.95
C VAL A 125 5.67 8.66 -1.68
N VAL A 126 5.03 9.26 -0.67
CA VAL A 126 5.73 9.67 0.55
C VAL A 126 6.25 8.44 1.33
N ASN A 127 5.55 7.31 1.24
CA ASN A 127 5.85 6.08 1.98
C ASN A 127 6.79 5.11 1.23
N ILE A 128 7.13 5.37 -0.04
CA ILE A 128 8.02 4.48 -0.83
C ILE A 128 9.36 4.15 -0.14
N PRO A 129 10.03 5.06 0.60
CA PRO A 129 11.33 4.72 1.23
C PRO A 129 11.30 3.56 2.24
N VAL A 130 10.12 3.10 2.65
CA VAL A 130 9.95 2.02 3.65
C VAL A 130 9.09 0.86 3.15
N TRP A 131 8.69 0.92 1.88
CA TRP A 131 8.04 -0.16 1.15
C TRP A 131 9.09 -0.91 0.32
#